data_AF-A0A838H165-F1
#
_entry.id   AF-A0A838H165-F1
#
_cell.length_a   1.000
_cell.length_b   1.000
_cell.length_c   1.000
_cell.angle_alpha   90.00
_cell.angle_beta   90.00
_cell.angle_gamma   90.00
#
_symmetry.space_group_name_H-M   'P 1'
#
loop_
_entity.id
_entity.type
_entity.pdbx_description
1 polymer ?
#
loop_
_entity_poly.entity_id
_entity_poly.type
_entity_poly.pdbx_seq_one_letter_code
_entity_poly.pdbx_strand_id
1 'polypeptide(L)'
;MPTRRGRCTPEDRARSIYSYVGFDVPPGTPAVSLKLLYDTASAVLDLGLFDADGFRGYSGGARDSVVVTRTAATPGYLPGPLPAGEWRVLLGLH
;
A
#
# COMPACT_ATOMS: atom_id res chain seq x y z
N MET A 1 6.81 12.22 6.70
CA MET A 1 6.31 11.23 5.72
C MET A 1 5.37 11.95 4.75
N PRO A 2 5.52 11.77 3.43
CA PRO A 2 4.57 12.34 2.47
C PRO A 2 3.18 11.73 2.71
N THR A 3 2.14 12.56 2.68
CA THR A 3 0.76 12.11 2.84
C THR A 3 0.05 12.26 1.50
N ARG A 4 -0.58 11.18 1.02
CA ARG A 4 -1.52 11.24 -0.11
C ARG A 4 -2.95 11.11 0.41
N ARG A 5 -3.84 11.96 -0.11
CA ARG A 5 -5.28 11.92 0.17
C ARG A 5 -6.02 11.65 -1.12
N GLY A 6 -7.12 10.91 -1.02
CA GLY A 6 -7.98 10.58 -2.15
C GLY A 6 -9.40 10.26 -1.66
N ARG A 7 -10.30 10.05 -2.62
CA ARG A 7 -11.67 9.59 -2.38
C ARG A 7 -11.87 8.32 -3.19
N CYS A 8 -12.48 7.31 -2.59
CA CYS A 8 -12.99 6.14 -3.29
C CYS A 8 -14.51 6.17 -3.16
N THR A 9 -15.22 5.89 -4.25
CA THR A 9 -16.68 5.83 -4.28
C THR A 9 -17.18 4.44 -4.69
N PRO A 10 -18.47 4.12 -4.48
CA PRO A 10 -19.06 2.88 -4.98
C PRO A 10 -18.91 2.70 -6.50
N GLU A 11 -18.90 3.80 -7.27
CA GLU A 11 -18.66 3.76 -8.71
C GLU A 11 -17.22 3.35 -9.05
N ASP A 12 -16.23 3.80 -8.27
CA ASP A 12 -14.84 3.36 -8.43
C ASP A 12 -14.75 1.84 -8.23
N ARG A 13 -15.38 1.33 -7.17
CA ARG A 13 -15.49 -0.10 -6.89
C ARG A 13 -16.21 -0.88 -8.01
N ALA A 14 -17.28 -0.31 -8.56
CA ALA A 14 -18.03 -0.93 -9.66
C ALA A 14 -17.21 -1.02 -10.95
N ARG A 15 -16.28 -0.07 -11.17
CA ARG A 15 -15.32 -0.12 -12.29
C ARG A 15 -14.21 -1.14 -12.04
N SER A 16 -13.68 -1.19 -10.82
CA SER A 16 -12.64 -2.11 -10.40
C SER A 16 -12.63 -2.24 -8.89
N ILE A 17 -12.53 -3.47 -8.39
CA ILE A 17 -12.32 -3.73 -6.96
C ILE A 17 -10.91 -3.35 -6.49
N TYR A 18 -10.01 -2.94 -7.39
CA TYR A 18 -8.66 -2.50 -7.08
C TYR A 18 -8.41 -1.08 -7.56
N SER A 19 -7.84 -0.27 -6.66
CA SER A 19 -7.31 1.06 -6.94
C SER A 19 -5.81 1.09 -6.61
N TYR A 20 -5.03 1.85 -7.38
CA TYR A 20 -3.58 1.94 -7.21
C TYR A 20 -3.15 3.39 -6.98
N VAL A 21 -2.32 3.60 -5.97
CA VAL A 21 -1.76 4.92 -5.63
C VAL A 21 -0.24 4.87 -5.73
N GLY A 22 0.31 5.54 -6.74
CA GLY A 22 1.75 5.61 -6.99
C GLY A 22 2.47 6.57 -6.03
N PHE A 23 3.70 6.23 -5.66
CA PHE A 23 4.63 7.09 -4.92
C PHE A 23 6.08 6.74 -5.22
N ASP A 24 6.96 7.74 -5.18
CA ASP A 24 8.38 7.53 -5.46
C ASP A 24 9.16 7.11 -4.22
N VAL A 25 10.00 6.09 -4.38
CA VAL A 25 11.00 5.65 -3.40
C VAL A 25 12.38 6.09 -3.89
N PRO A 26 13.04 7.03 -3.19
CA PRO A 26 14.40 7.45 -3.55
C PRO A 26 15.44 6.33 -3.38
N PRO A 27 16.57 6.40 -4.10
CA PRO A 27 17.71 5.52 -3.87
C PRO A 27 18.20 5.58 -2.41
N GLY A 28 18.58 4.42 -1.87
CA GLY A 28 19.08 4.32 -0.50
C GLY A 28 18.02 4.42 0.60
N THR A 29 16.72 4.34 0.26
CA THR A 29 15.64 4.32 1.24
C THR A 29 15.82 3.15 2.22
N PRO A 30 15.87 3.40 3.54
CA PRO A 30 16.10 2.34 4.53
C PRO A 30 14.82 1.56 4.89
N ALA A 31 13.66 2.18 4.76
CA ALA A 31 12.37 1.63 5.09
C ALA A 31 11.24 2.31 4.32
N VAL A 32 10.22 1.55 3.96
CA VAL A 32 8.94 2.05 3.47
C VAL A 32 7.89 1.79 4.56
N SER A 33 7.21 2.84 4.96
CA SER A 33 6.11 2.77 5.94
C SER A 33 4.86 3.38 5.36
N LEU A 34 3.75 2.67 5.49
CA LEU A 34 2.43 3.08 5.03
C LEU A 34 1.47 3.12 6.21
N LYS A 35 0.59 4.11 6.20
CA LYS A 35 -0.55 4.19 7.11
C LYS A 35 -1.79 4.57 6.32
N LEU A 36 -2.80 3.72 6.37
CA LEU A 36 -4.10 3.93 5.77
C LEU A 36 -5.05 4.49 6.83
N LEU A 37 -5.71 5.60 6.52
CA LEU A 37 -6.69 6.24 7.40
C LEU A 37 -7.96 6.47 6.57
N TYR A 38 -9.07 5.91 7.04
CA TYR A 38 -10.38 6.05 6.41
C TYR A 38 -11.48 5.80 7.44
N ASP A 39 -12.72 6.12 7.07
CA ASP A 39 -13.89 5.81 7.89
C ASP A 39 -14.27 4.34 7.73
N THR A 40 -13.90 3.53 8.73
CA THR A 40 -14.15 2.08 8.77
C THR A 40 -15.61 1.73 9.04
N ALA A 41 -16.45 2.69 9.42
CA ALA A 41 -17.89 2.48 9.54
C ALA A 41 -18.58 2.53 8.16
N SER A 42 -17.96 3.18 7.18
CA SER A 42 -18.55 3.44 5.87
C SER A 42 -17.98 2.58 4.73
N ALA A 43 -16.83 1.93 4.95
CA ALA A 43 -16.17 1.12 3.93
C ALA A 43 -15.27 0.05 4.54
N VAL A 44 -14.90 -0.95 3.74
CA VAL A 44 -13.79 -1.87 4.03
C VAL A 44 -12.74 -1.70 2.94
N LEU A 45 -11.53 -1.34 3.35
CA LEU A 45 -10.39 -1.22 2.45
C LEU A 45 -9.30 -2.21 2.81
N ASP A 46 -8.80 -2.89 1.78
CA ASP A 46 -7.64 -3.75 1.91
C ASP A 46 -6.37 -3.03 1.48
N LEU A 47 -5.24 -3.33 2.13
CA LEU A 47 -3.95 -2.71 1.84
C LEU A 47 -2.98 -3.70 1.21
N GLY A 48 -2.39 -3.33 0.08
CA GLY A 48 -1.32 -4.04 -0.59
C GLY A 48 -0.20 -3.13 -1.08
N LEU A 49 0.93 -3.73 -1.45
CA LEU A 49 2.12 -3.00 -1.88
C LEU A 49 2.80 -3.69 -3.06
N PHE A 50 3.15 -2.89 -4.06
CA PHE A 50 4.04 -3.24 -5.16
C PHE A 50 5.25 -2.32 -5.12
N ASP A 51 6.44 -2.90 -5.25
CA ASP A 51 7.66 -2.16 -5.55
C ASP A 51 7.88 -2.10 -7.08
N ALA A 52 9.04 -1.57 -7.48
CA ALA A 52 9.43 -1.49 -8.88
C ALA A 52 9.62 -2.86 -9.55
N ASP A 53 9.89 -3.90 -8.76
CA ASP A 53 10.16 -5.27 -9.24
C ASP A 53 8.90 -6.16 -9.19
N GLY A 54 7.86 -5.76 -8.44
CA GLY A 54 6.57 -6.42 -8.41
C GLY A 54 5.88 -6.43 -7.05
N PHE A 55 5.11 -7.48 -6.80
CA PHE A 55 4.29 -7.58 -5.59
C PHE A 55 5.15 -7.79 -4.33
N ARG A 56 4.93 -6.95 -3.32
CA ARG A 56 5.61 -7.04 -2.02
C ARG A 56 4.75 -7.64 -0.93
N GLY A 57 3.43 -7.55 -1.02
CA GLY A 57 2.55 -8.12 -0.01
C GLY A 57 1.18 -7.51 0.06
N TYR A 58 0.35 -8.13 0.90
CA TYR A 58 -1.05 -7.78 1.08
C TYR A 58 -1.50 -8.09 2.50
N SER A 59 -2.23 -7.16 3.11
CA SER A 59 -2.79 -7.29 4.45
C SER A 59 -4.28 -7.65 4.46
N GLY A 60 -4.97 -7.52 3.33
CA GLY A 60 -6.42 -7.42 3.36
C GLY A 60 -6.87 -6.24 4.24
N GLY A 61 -8.03 -6.36 4.87
CA GLY A 61 -8.55 -5.41 5.84
C GLY A 61 -8.00 -5.59 7.26
N ALA A 62 -7.01 -6.47 7.44
CA ALA A 62 -6.51 -6.83 8.77
C ALA A 62 -5.58 -5.77 9.38
N ARG A 63 -4.99 -4.87 8.57
CA ARG A 63 -4.00 -3.89 9.03
C ARG A 63 -4.15 -2.55 8.33
N ASP A 64 -4.04 -1.49 9.11
CA ASP A 64 -4.01 -0.11 8.65
C ASP A 64 -2.59 0.43 8.48
N SER A 65 -1.57 -0.34 8.89
CA SER A 65 -0.18 0.10 8.93
C SER A 65 0.78 -1.03 8.57
N VAL A 66 1.78 -0.67 7.76
CA VAL A 66 2.74 -1.60 7.18
C VAL A 66 4.12 -0.97 7.19
N VAL A 67 5.12 -1.77 7.50
CA VAL A 67 6.54 -1.40 7.41
C VAL A 67 7.28 -2.49 6.66
N VAL A 68 8.06 -2.10 5.66
CA VAL A 68 8.96 -2.97 4.91
C VAL A 68 10.37 -2.38 4.96
N THR A 69 11.33 -3.21 5.31
CA THR A 69 12.76 -2.88 5.35
C THR A 69 13.54 -3.95 4.60
N ARG A 70 14.86 -3.77 4.49
CA ARG A 70 15.74 -4.76 3.87
C ARG A 70 15.73 -6.12 4.59
N THR A 71 15.58 -6.13 5.90
CA THR A 71 15.78 -7.32 6.74
C THR A 71 14.53 -7.81 7.45
N ALA A 72 13.48 -6.99 7.51
CA ALA A 72 12.23 -7.32 8.17
C ALA A 72 11.04 -6.63 7.48
N ALA A 73 9.87 -7.23 7.57
CA ALA A 73 8.63 -6.67 7.07
C ALA A 73 7.45 -7.06 7.97
N THR A 74 6.39 -6.25 7.96
CA THR A 74 5.10 -6.61 8.57
C THR A 74 4.62 -7.97 8.03
N PRO A 75 4.08 -8.87 8.87
CA PRO A 75 3.54 -10.14 8.39
C PRO A 75 2.55 -9.96 7.23
N GLY A 76 2.74 -10.72 6.16
CA GLY A 76 2.02 -10.56 4.89
C GLY A 76 2.80 -9.77 3.82
N TYR A 77 3.99 -9.26 4.15
CA TYR A 77 4.91 -8.61 3.23
C TYR A 77 6.28 -9.27 3.22
N LEU A 78 6.96 -9.14 2.08
CA LEU A 78 8.30 -9.66 1.86
C LEU A 78 9.34 -8.60 2.25
N PRO A 79 10.29 -8.89 3.14
CA PRO A 79 11.48 -8.06 3.28
C PRO A 79 12.37 -8.21 2.04
N GLY A 80 13.28 -7.26 1.84
CA GLY A 80 14.28 -7.36 0.78
C GLY A 80 14.80 -6.00 0.32
N PRO A 81 15.69 -5.97 -0.68
CA PRO A 81 16.12 -4.74 -1.30
C PRO A 81 14.92 -3.83 -1.62
N LEU A 82 15.08 -2.54 -1.35
CA LEU A 82 14.08 -1.51 -1.63
C LEU A 82 14.55 -0.76 -2.89
N PRO A 83 14.21 -1.26 -4.10
CA PRO A 83 14.63 -0.60 -5.34
C PRO A 83 14.08 0.83 -5.40
N ALA A 84 14.90 1.74 -5.91
CA ALA A 84 14.44 3.09 -6.20
C ALA A 84 13.43 3.08 -7.35
N GLY A 85 12.52 4.03 -7.37
CA GLY A 85 11.55 4.21 -8.46
C GLY A 85 10.12 4.32 -7.98
N GLU A 86 9.18 4.16 -8.91
CA GLU A 86 7.75 4.23 -8.61
C GLU A 86 7.27 2.94 -7.95
N TRP A 87 6.74 3.08 -6.75
CA TRP A 87 6.04 2.03 -6.01
C TRP A 87 4.55 2.33 -6.03
N ARG A 88 3.73 1.30 -5.81
CA ARG A 88 2.27 1.44 -5.81
C ARG A 88 1.66 0.80 -4.59
N VAL A 89 0.86 1.59 -3.88
CA VAL A 89 -0.09 1.06 -2.90
C VAL A 89 -1.29 0.52 -3.66
N LEU A 90 -1.67 -0.73 -3.39
CA LEU A 90 -2.93 -1.30 -3.86
C LEU A 90 -3.97 -1.14 -2.76
N LEU A 91 -5.13 -0.61 -3.11
CA LEU A 91 -6.32 -0.53 -2.27
C LEU A 91 -7.39 -1.46 -2.83
N GLY A 92 -7.76 -2.49 -2.07
CA GLY A 92 -8.91 -3.32 -2.38
C GLY A 92 -10.19 -2.66 -1.86
N LEU A 93 -11.17 -2.45 -2.73
CA LEU A 93 -12.43 -1.78 -2.44
C LEU A 93 -13.53 -2.83 -2.21
N HIS A 94 -14.04 -2.93 -0.98
CA HIS A 94 -15.08 -3.90 -0.60
C HIS A 94 -16.40 -3.26 -0.25
#